data_AF-A0A7X1E8I8-F1
#
_entry.id   AF-A0A7X1E8I8-F1
#
_cell.length_a   1.000
_cell.length_b   1.000
_cell.length_c   1.000
_cell.angle_alpha   90.00
_cell.angle_beta   90.00
_cell.angle_gamma   90.00
#
_symmetry.space_group_name_H-M   'P 1'
#
loop_
_entity.id
_entity.type
_entity.pdbx_description
1 polymer ?
#
loop_
_entity_poly.entity_id
_entity_poly.type
_entity_poly.pdbx_seq_one_letter_code
_entity_poly.pdbx_strand_id
1 'polypeptide(L)'
;MIIIFRDELLNPPTWFSSFRDLTLICSLRLQTNILIESDQVDLYYSWLKARGGMDFIDDFVAPGTEDGLHLDIEPNYAPSIVIDRIVPENTHQLYQSIRTAVGF
;
A
#
# COMPACT_ATOMS: atom_id res chain seq x y z
N MET A 1 -0.84 -13.27 3.54
CA MET A 1 -1.38 -12.16 4.37
C MET A 1 -1.66 -10.98 3.47
N ILE A 2 -2.66 -10.18 3.80
CA ILE A 2 -3.08 -9.04 2.99
C ILE A 2 -2.51 -7.75 3.60
N ILE A 3 -1.93 -6.91 2.75
CA ILE A 3 -1.58 -5.53 3.05
C ILE A 3 -2.49 -4.65 2.19
N ILE A 4 -3.15 -3.70 2.82
CA ILE A 4 -4.15 -2.84 2.19
C ILE A 4 -3.60 -1.42 2.23
N PHE A 5 -3.32 -0.84 1.06
CA PHE A 5 -2.90 0.55 0.95
C PHE A 5 -4.10 1.42 0.64
N ARG A 6 -4.26 2.48 1.43
CA ARG A 6 -5.24 3.51 1.17
C ARG A 6 -4.88 4.32 -0.08
N ASP A 7 -5.86 4.59 -0.94
CA ASP A 7 -5.60 5.17 -2.27
C ASP A 7 -4.87 6.53 -2.24
N GLU A 8 -5.07 7.32 -1.17
CA GLU A 8 -4.41 8.61 -0.98
C GLU A 8 -2.87 8.47 -0.95
N LEU A 9 -2.35 7.31 -0.52
CA LEU A 9 -0.92 7.03 -0.49
C LEU A 9 -0.31 6.82 -1.88
N LEU A 10 -1.10 6.73 -2.96
CA LEU A 10 -0.59 6.66 -4.33
C LEU A 10 -0.20 8.04 -4.91
N ASN A 11 -0.78 9.09 -4.34
CA ASN A 11 -0.68 10.45 -4.86
C ASN A 11 0.45 11.25 -4.19
N PRO A 12 0.92 12.35 -4.82
CA PRO A 12 1.75 13.32 -4.11
C PRO A 12 1.06 13.73 -2.79
N PRO A 13 1.78 13.78 -1.66
CA PRO A 13 3.24 13.87 -1.58
C PRO A 13 4.01 12.54 -1.56
N THR A 14 3.37 11.38 -1.73
CA THR A 14 4.06 10.11 -1.95
C THR A 14 4.85 10.14 -3.27
N TRP A 15 6.04 9.58 -3.22
CA TRP A 15 6.86 9.34 -4.40
C TRP A 15 6.48 7.99 -5.00
N PHE A 16 5.96 8.02 -6.23
CA PHE A 16 5.49 6.82 -6.92
C PHE A 16 6.55 5.70 -6.98
N SER A 17 7.82 6.05 -7.18
CA SER A 17 8.93 5.08 -7.15
C SER A 17 9.08 4.41 -5.79
N SER A 18 8.96 5.17 -4.70
CA SER A 18 9.05 4.64 -3.34
C SER A 18 7.87 3.75 -2.99
N PHE A 19 6.66 4.12 -3.42
CA PHE A 19 5.48 3.26 -3.33
C PHE A 19 5.72 1.93 -4.05
N ARG A 20 6.14 1.99 -5.33
CA ARG A 20 6.41 0.79 -6.14
C ARG A 20 7.50 -0.09 -5.55
N ASP A 21 8.58 0.51 -5.03
CA ASP A 21 9.68 -0.21 -4.39
C ASP A 21 9.22 -0.90 -3.09
N LEU A 22 8.38 -0.21 -2.29
CA LEU A 22 7.80 -0.80 -1.09
C LEU A 22 6.92 -1.99 -1.42
N THR A 23 6.00 -1.86 -2.39
CA THR A 23 5.11 -2.95 -2.79
C THR A 23 5.89 -4.13 -3.39
N LEU A 24 6.92 -3.87 -4.19
CA LEU A 24 7.84 -4.88 -4.71
C LEU A 24 8.50 -5.68 -3.57
N ILE A 25 9.10 -4.98 -2.59
CA ILE A 25 9.83 -5.63 -1.51
C ILE A 25 8.85 -6.41 -0.62
N CYS A 26 7.68 -5.87 -0.30
CA CYS A 26 6.65 -6.56 0.47
C CYS A 26 6.14 -7.83 -0.23
N SER A 27 5.82 -7.74 -1.52
CA SER A 27 5.38 -8.89 -2.32
C SER A 27 6.45 -9.99 -2.34
N LEU A 28 7.71 -9.65 -2.65
CA LEU A 28 8.79 -10.64 -2.77
C LEU A 28 9.29 -11.20 -1.44
N ARG A 29 9.41 -10.39 -0.40
CA ARG A 29 10.03 -10.79 0.88
C ARG A 29 9.03 -11.30 1.90
N LEU A 30 7.80 -10.79 1.88
CA LEU A 30 6.77 -11.13 2.86
C LEU A 30 5.70 -12.05 2.29
N GLN A 31 5.73 -12.32 0.96
CA GLN A 31 4.73 -13.14 0.27
C GLN A 31 3.30 -12.67 0.59
N THR A 32 3.12 -11.35 0.55
CA THR A 32 1.88 -10.67 0.90
C THR A 32 1.11 -10.32 -0.35
N ASN A 33 -0.22 -10.41 -0.27
CA ASN A 33 -1.11 -9.86 -1.28
C ASN A 33 -1.28 -8.37 -1.01
N ILE A 34 -1.14 -7.55 -2.03
CA ILE A 34 -1.19 -6.09 -1.92
C ILE A 34 -2.45 -5.61 -2.60
N LEU A 35 -3.34 -5.02 -1.82
CA LEU A 35 -4.60 -4.46 -2.29
C LEU A 35 -4.57 -2.94 -2.17
N ILE A 36 -5.25 -2.27 -3.10
CA ILE A 36 -5.55 -0.84 -2.98
C ILE A 36 -7.00 -0.67 -2.54
N GLU A 37 -7.21 0.02 -1.43
CA GLU A 37 -8.53 0.38 -0.96
C GLU A 37 -8.94 1.73 -1.53
N SER A 38 -10.03 1.77 -2.31
CA SER A 38 -10.49 2.98 -2.98
C SER A 38 -11.98 2.99 -3.29
N ASP A 39 -12.62 4.15 -3.14
CA ASP A 39 -13.95 4.43 -3.69
C ASP A 39 -13.90 4.85 -5.18
N GLN A 40 -12.71 5.12 -5.72
CA GLN A 40 -12.46 5.63 -7.07
C GLN A 40 -11.55 4.69 -7.88
N VAL A 41 -11.83 3.39 -7.84
CA VAL A 41 -11.02 2.32 -8.45
C VAL A 41 -10.59 2.64 -9.89
N ASP A 42 -11.51 3.02 -10.77
CA ASP A 42 -11.21 3.27 -12.19
C ASP A 42 -10.14 4.36 -12.39
N LEU A 43 -10.17 5.40 -11.57
CA LEU A 43 -9.22 6.51 -11.62
C LEU A 43 -7.81 6.03 -11.28
N TYR A 44 -7.68 5.36 -10.13
CA TYR A 44 -6.39 4.90 -9.64
C TYR A 44 -5.82 3.73 -10.44
N TYR A 45 -6.67 2.81 -10.89
CA TYR A 45 -6.29 1.73 -11.79
C TYR A 45 -5.69 2.29 -13.09
N SER A 46 -6.38 3.25 -13.72
CA SER A 46 -5.90 3.87 -14.96
C SER A 46 -4.58 4.61 -14.75
N TRP A 47 -4.43 5.32 -13.63
CA TRP A 47 -3.23 6.06 -13.28
C TRP A 47 -2.02 5.13 -13.03
N LEU A 48 -2.22 4.03 -12.31
CA LEU A 48 -1.20 3.03 -11.99
C LEU A 48 -0.77 2.26 -13.24
N LYS A 49 -1.74 1.79 -14.03
CA LYS A 49 -1.49 1.05 -15.26
C LYS A 49 -0.64 1.84 -16.26
N ALA A 50 -0.92 3.13 -16.41
CA ALA A 50 -0.15 4.00 -17.31
C ALA A 50 1.33 4.17 -16.89
N ARG A 51 1.68 3.87 -15.64
CA ARG A 51 3.02 4.04 -15.06
C ARG A 51 3.74 2.72 -14.76
N GLY A 52 3.14 1.58 -15.11
CA GLY A 52 3.68 0.27 -14.75
C GLY A 52 3.63 -0.01 -13.24
N GLY A 53 2.69 0.60 -12.53
CA GLY A 53 2.52 0.43 -11.08
C GLY A 53 1.70 -0.80 -10.69
N MET A 54 1.17 -1.54 -11.67
CA MET A 54 0.32 -2.72 -11.42
C MET A 54 1.12 -4.00 -11.15
N ASP A 55 2.45 -4.00 -11.33
CA ASP A 55 3.28 -5.21 -11.27
C ASP A 55 3.21 -5.95 -9.91
N PHE A 56 2.89 -5.23 -8.83
CA PHE A 56 2.85 -5.75 -7.46
C PHE A 56 1.55 -5.40 -6.73
N ILE A 57 0.49 -5.12 -7.48
CA ILE A 57 -0.85 -4.85 -6.96
C ILE A 57 -1.75 -5.98 -7.42
N ASP A 58 -2.33 -6.72 -6.48
CA ASP A 58 -3.15 -7.89 -6.77
C ASP A 58 -4.58 -7.49 -7.13
N ASP A 59 -5.18 -6.55 -6.41
CA ASP A 59 -6.54 -6.06 -6.70
C ASP A 59 -6.84 -4.68 -6.08
N PHE A 60 -7.98 -4.11 -6.48
CA PHE A 60 -8.60 -2.96 -5.84
C PHE A 60 -9.86 -3.40 -5.10
N VAL A 61 -10.06 -2.87 -3.90
CA VAL A 61 -11.18 -3.23 -3.04
C VAL A 61 -11.89 -2.00 -2.51
N ALA A 62 -13.17 -2.17 -2.18
CA ALA A 62 -13.95 -1.09 -1.58
C ALA A 62 -13.57 -0.92 -0.09
N PRO A 63 -13.74 0.27 0.50
CA PRO A 63 -13.35 0.50 1.87
C PRO A 63 -14.01 -0.42 2.89
N GLY A 64 -13.19 -1.04 3.74
CA GLY A 64 -13.62 -1.92 4.82
C GLY A 64 -14.19 -3.27 4.38
N THR A 65 -13.97 -3.71 3.14
CA THR A 65 -14.45 -5.03 2.68
C THR A 65 -13.47 -6.18 2.94
N GLU A 66 -12.19 -5.89 3.11
CA GLU A 66 -11.13 -6.90 3.31
C GLU A 66 -10.46 -6.73 4.67
N ASP A 67 -10.12 -7.86 5.30
CA ASP A 67 -9.36 -7.88 6.55
C ASP A 67 -7.85 -8.00 6.27
N GLY A 68 -7.05 -7.09 6.82
CA GLY A 68 -5.61 -7.10 6.60
C GLY A 68 -4.86 -6.07 7.44
N LEU A 69 -3.57 -5.90 7.15
CA LEU A 69 -2.80 -4.78 7.66
C LEU A 69 -3.06 -3.55 6.80
N HIS A 70 -3.66 -2.52 7.37
CA HIS A 70 -3.93 -1.27 6.67
C HIS A 70 -2.72 -0.33 6.74
N LEU A 71 -2.40 0.31 5.62
CA LEU A 71 -1.57 1.51 5.56
C LEU A 71 -2.47 2.68 5.22
N ASP A 72 -2.68 3.54 6.20
CA ASP A 72 -3.63 4.65 6.13
C ASP A 72 -2.96 5.99 6.40
N ILE A 73 -3.64 7.07 6.04
CA ILE A 73 -3.29 8.44 6.42
C ILE A 73 -3.94 8.87 7.75
N GLU A 74 -4.99 8.16 8.17
CA GLU A 74 -5.76 8.39 9.40
C GLU A 74 -6.10 7.03 10.06
N PRO A 75 -6.31 6.94 11.37
CA PRO A 75 -6.57 5.68 12.06
C PRO A 75 -8.02 5.18 11.83
N ASN A 76 -8.33 4.78 10.60
CA ASN A 76 -9.68 4.34 10.18
C ASN A 76 -9.97 2.88 10.54
N TYR A 77 -8.96 2.02 10.42
CA TYR A 77 -9.08 0.57 10.62
C TYR A 77 -8.01 0.04 11.58
N ALA A 78 -8.23 -1.15 12.12
CA ALA A 78 -7.25 -1.86 12.95
C ALA A 78 -7.09 -3.30 12.43
N PRO A 79 -5.85 -3.81 12.28
CA PRO A 79 -4.57 -3.14 12.55
C PRO A 79 -4.15 -2.17 11.43
N SER A 80 -3.62 -1.00 11.81
CA SER A 80 -3.14 0.01 10.85
C SER A 80 -1.77 0.58 11.19
N ILE A 81 -1.01 0.93 10.15
CA ILE A 81 0.17 1.78 10.20
C ILE A 81 -0.22 3.12 9.58
N VAL A 82 -0.27 4.16 10.40
CA VAL A 82 -0.65 5.50 9.96
C VAL A 82 0.58 6.27 9.49
N ILE A 83 0.57 6.73 8.24
CA ILE A 83 1.63 7.51 7.62
C ILE A 83 1.08 8.58 6.67
N ASP A 84 1.75 9.73 6.63
CA ASP A 84 1.37 10.84 5.75
C ASP A 84 1.76 10.59 4.27
N ARG A 85 2.89 9.91 4.02
CA ARG A 85 3.43 9.68 2.67
C ARG A 85 4.46 8.57 2.62
N ILE A 86 4.70 8.03 1.43
CA ILE A 86 5.78 7.06 1.16
C ILE A 86 6.85 7.77 0.34
N VAL A 87 8.05 7.92 0.91
CA VAL A 87 9.17 8.65 0.31
C VAL A 87 10.48 7.88 0.52
N PRO A 88 11.56 8.16 -0.21
CA PRO A 88 12.81 7.43 -0.07
C PRO A 88 13.33 7.38 1.38
N GLU A 89 13.12 8.45 2.14
CA GLU A 89 13.60 8.63 3.51
C GLU A 89 12.94 7.68 4.51
N ASN A 90 11.68 7.28 4.29
CA ASN A 90 10.94 6.43 5.23
C ASN A 90 10.66 5.01 4.73
N THR A 91 10.97 4.71 3.46
CA THR A 91 10.65 3.41 2.84
C THR A 91 11.24 2.23 3.63
N HIS A 92 12.49 2.34 4.10
CA HIS A 92 13.11 1.27 4.88
C HIS A 92 12.39 1.06 6.23
N GLN A 93 12.10 2.15 6.96
CA GLN A 93 11.42 2.08 8.24
C GLN A 93 10.02 1.49 8.08
N LEU A 94 9.29 1.91 7.04
CA LEU A 94 7.97 1.38 6.70
C LEU A 94 8.01 -0.12 6.46
N TYR A 95 8.95 -0.61 5.67
CA TYR A 95 9.13 -2.04 5.45
C TYR A 95 9.36 -2.81 6.77
N GLN A 96 10.18 -2.28 7.68
CA GLN A 96 10.39 -2.92 8.98
C GLN A 96 9.10 -2.98 9.80
N SER A 97 8.35 -1.88 9.86
CA SER A 97 7.07 -1.81 10.58
C SER A 97 6.04 -2.78 10.00
N ILE A 98 5.93 -2.85 8.67
CA ILE A 98 5.07 -3.82 7.99
C ILE A 98 5.51 -5.23 8.35
N ARG A 99 6.79 -5.55 8.21
CA ARG A 99 7.34 -6.89 8.49
C ARG A 99 7.02 -7.35 9.90
N THR A 100 7.24 -6.49 10.90
CA THR A 100 6.89 -6.78 12.30
C THR A 100 5.39 -6.99 12.48
N ALA A 101 4.56 -6.12 11.90
CA ALA A 101 3.11 -6.23 12.00
C ALA A 101 2.57 -7.51 11.34
N VAL A 102 3.21 -7.97 10.26
CA VAL A 102 2.84 -9.21 9.58
C VAL A 102 3.48 -10.48 10.19
N GLY A 103 4.30 -10.34 11.23
CA GLY A 103 4.89 -11.48 11.95
C GLY A 103 6.06 -12.18 11.25
N PHE A 104 6.81 -11.45 10.41
CA PHE A 104 8.00 -11.93 9.69
C PHE A 104 9.33 -11.39 10.25
#